data_AF-A0A972N6Y8-F1
#
_entry.id   AF-A0A972N6Y8-F1
#
_cell.length_a   1.000
_cell.length_b   1.000
_cell.length_c   1.000
_cell.angle_alpha   90.00
_cell.angle_beta   90.00
_cell.angle_gamma   90.00
#
_symmetry.space_group_name_H-M   'P 1'
#
loop_
_entity.id
_entity.type
_entity.pdbx_description
1 polymer ?
#
loop_
_entity_poly.entity_id
_entity_poly.type
_entity_poly.pdbx_seq_one_letter_code
_entity_poly.pdbx_strand_id
1 'polypeptide(L)'
;MLSGGGARGALQVGGLHALLELGWKFQWVVGTSAGALNAALWSLYGGDEEAAKRLEHVWLDAQGANLLPPPSWRMLIDLLFFHGAEKHQSRLRHFLEKHGLSPDVRFRDLPGPEVRLVTADIYGLQMVVYGDDPEESVQEGVLASTALVPWMPLVKVRGRGLMDGGVVSNVPVEVALRRGATHIVVLDVFDPRVTQPDTRNPFTFLWRVTDTMVRRMVHLELSLAEAWHVPVEYIHLQSPTPIPVWDFNHTKDLLAHGYSQVYTQLLATEPQ
;
A
#
# COMPACT_ATOMS: atom_id res chain seq x y z
N MET A 1 10.00 -0.97 0.53
CA MET A 1 8.85 -0.08 0.83
C MET A 1 7.80 -0.27 -0.24
N LEU A 2 6.55 -0.46 0.15
CA LEU A 2 5.42 -0.65 -0.77
C LEU A 2 4.40 0.47 -0.51
N SER A 3 4.21 1.35 -1.48
CA SER A 3 3.31 2.49 -1.32
C SER A 3 1.82 2.11 -1.39
N GLY A 4 0.95 3.04 -1.00
CA GLY A 4 -0.48 2.94 -1.28
C GLY A 4 -0.81 3.23 -2.74
N GLY A 5 -1.94 2.66 -3.20
CA GLY A 5 -2.39 2.84 -4.59
C GLY A 5 -3.63 2.07 -5.05
N GLY A 6 -4.36 1.42 -4.13
CA GLY A 6 -5.54 0.60 -4.47
C GLY A 6 -5.20 -0.55 -5.44
N ALA A 7 -6.00 -0.70 -6.50
CA ALA A 7 -5.82 -1.71 -7.55
C ALA A 7 -4.40 -1.74 -8.16
N ARG A 8 -3.71 -0.60 -8.17
CA ARG A 8 -2.34 -0.48 -8.68
C ARG A 8 -1.30 -1.23 -7.85
N GLY A 9 -1.64 -1.72 -6.66
CA GLY A 9 -0.77 -2.60 -5.87
C GLY A 9 -0.34 -3.87 -6.61
N ALA A 10 -1.05 -4.29 -7.65
CA ALA A 10 -0.63 -5.36 -8.55
C ALA A 10 0.71 -5.07 -9.26
N LEU A 11 1.03 -3.79 -9.58
CA LEU A 11 2.34 -3.40 -10.12
C LEU A 11 3.46 -3.78 -9.16
N GLN A 12 3.25 -3.62 -7.85
CA GLN A 12 4.26 -3.94 -6.83
C GLN A 12 4.58 -5.42 -6.81
N VAL A 13 3.58 -6.29 -7.01
CA VAL A 13 3.80 -7.74 -7.04
C VAL A 13 4.62 -8.14 -8.26
N GLY A 14 4.33 -7.58 -9.43
CA GLY A 14 5.18 -7.73 -10.61
C GLY A 14 6.62 -7.25 -10.35
N GLY A 15 6.76 -6.07 -9.75
CA GLY A 15 8.07 -5.53 -9.40
C GLY A 15 8.83 -6.37 -8.36
N LEU A 16 8.10 -6.99 -7.43
CA LEU A 16 8.66 -7.88 -6.42
C LEU A 16 9.25 -9.15 -7.06
N HIS A 17 8.57 -9.74 -8.04
CA HIS A 17 9.13 -10.85 -8.84
C HIS A 17 10.47 -10.46 -9.48
N ALA A 18 10.53 -9.29 -10.14
CA ALA A 18 11.77 -8.83 -10.77
C ALA A 18 12.90 -8.62 -9.75
N LEU A 19 12.61 -8.04 -8.58
CA LEU A 19 13.60 -7.89 -7.51
C LEU A 19 14.14 -9.25 -7.03
N LEU A 20 13.24 -10.21 -6.78
CA LEU A 20 13.61 -11.53 -6.27
C LEU A 20 14.38 -12.36 -7.31
N GLU A 21 14.01 -12.27 -8.59
CA GLU A 21 14.73 -12.89 -9.70
C GLU A 21 16.15 -12.33 -9.85
N LEU A 22 16.31 -11.01 -9.65
CA LEU A 22 17.61 -10.33 -9.60
C LEU A 22 18.40 -10.62 -8.31
N GLY A 23 17.90 -11.48 -7.42
CA GLY A 23 18.60 -11.95 -6.23
C GLY A 23 18.51 -11.02 -5.02
N TRP A 24 17.65 -9.99 -5.05
CA TRP A 24 17.45 -9.11 -3.91
C TRP A 24 16.81 -9.85 -2.72
N LYS A 25 17.26 -9.51 -1.52
CA LYS A 25 16.72 -10.06 -0.26
C LYS A 25 16.41 -8.93 0.70
N PHE A 26 15.28 -9.04 1.40
CA PHE A 26 14.77 -7.99 2.26
C PHE A 26 14.62 -8.51 3.68
N GLN A 27 15.16 -7.77 4.65
CA GLN A 27 14.96 -8.08 6.08
C GLN A 27 13.65 -7.49 6.58
N TRP A 28 13.25 -6.34 6.04
CA TRP A 28 12.04 -5.63 6.41
C TRP A 28 11.22 -5.27 5.19
N VAL A 29 9.90 -5.25 5.37
CA VAL A 29 8.96 -4.68 4.42
C VAL A 29 8.05 -3.70 5.16
N VAL A 30 8.01 -2.47 4.67
CA VAL A 30 7.12 -1.43 5.19
C VAL A 30 6.08 -1.12 4.12
N GLY A 31 4.80 -1.16 4.49
CA GLY A 31 3.68 -1.02 3.58
C GLY A 31 2.63 -0.02 4.04
N THR A 32 2.04 0.69 3.07
CA THR A 32 0.89 1.58 3.27
C THR A 32 -0.25 1.17 2.34
N SER A 33 -1.49 1.06 2.83
CA SER A 33 -2.68 0.75 2.03
C SER A 33 -2.53 -0.55 1.22
N ALA A 34 -2.68 -0.52 -0.11
CA ALA A 34 -2.42 -1.67 -0.97
C ALA A 34 -1.03 -2.30 -0.73
N GLY A 35 -0.01 -1.46 -0.45
CA GLY A 35 1.32 -1.92 -0.05
C GLY A 35 1.35 -2.59 1.31
N ALA A 36 0.47 -2.23 2.25
CA ALA A 36 0.32 -2.90 3.53
C ALA A 36 -0.27 -4.32 3.37
N LEU A 37 -1.25 -4.48 2.49
CA LEU A 37 -1.79 -5.79 2.12
C LEU A 37 -0.72 -6.68 1.49
N ASN A 38 0.03 -6.14 0.53
CA ASN A 38 1.15 -6.85 -0.10
C ASN A 38 2.23 -7.24 0.91
N ALA A 39 2.65 -6.31 1.76
CA ALA A 39 3.66 -6.53 2.79
C ALA A 39 3.27 -7.66 3.76
N ALA A 40 2.04 -7.60 4.28
CA ALA A 40 1.52 -8.58 5.23
C ALA A 40 1.40 -9.98 4.61
N LEU A 41 0.75 -10.10 3.44
CA LEU A 41 0.52 -11.39 2.81
C LEU A 41 1.81 -11.99 2.25
N TRP A 42 2.71 -11.19 1.69
CA TRP A 42 4.01 -11.68 1.23
C TRP A 42 4.83 -12.28 2.37
N SER A 43 4.92 -11.57 3.50
CA SER A 43 5.63 -12.07 4.67
C SER A 43 4.94 -13.29 5.28
N LEU A 44 3.60 -13.29 5.34
CA LEU A 44 2.82 -14.47 5.77
C LEU A 44 3.15 -15.71 4.93
N TYR A 45 3.40 -15.54 3.63
CA TYR A 45 3.74 -16.63 2.72
C TYR A 45 5.22 -17.01 2.70
N GLY A 46 6.07 -16.35 3.49
CA GLY A 46 7.50 -16.67 3.63
C GLY A 46 8.45 -15.65 3.01
N GLY A 47 7.94 -14.69 2.22
CA GLY A 47 8.73 -13.60 1.67
C GLY A 47 9.76 -14.01 0.60
N ASP A 48 9.54 -15.12 -0.09
CA ASP A 48 10.36 -15.58 -1.20
C ASP A 48 9.62 -15.46 -2.55
N GLU A 49 10.18 -16.06 -3.60
CA GLU A 49 9.60 -16.08 -4.94
C GLU A 49 8.27 -16.84 -4.99
N GLU A 50 8.13 -17.93 -4.22
CA GLU A 50 6.86 -18.66 -4.13
C GLU A 50 5.80 -17.83 -3.40
N ALA A 51 6.19 -17.05 -2.38
CA ALA A 51 5.32 -16.06 -1.74
C ALA A 51 4.85 -14.98 -2.73
N ALA A 52 5.72 -14.49 -3.62
CA ALA A 52 5.34 -13.54 -4.67
C ALA A 52 4.35 -14.16 -5.67
N LYS A 53 4.55 -15.42 -6.09
CA LYS A 53 3.59 -16.15 -6.94
C LYS A 53 2.23 -16.32 -6.26
N ARG A 54 2.20 -16.56 -4.96
CA ARG A 54 0.93 -16.62 -4.20
C ARG A 54 0.24 -15.26 -4.16
N LEU A 55 0.99 -14.17 -4.01
CA LEU A 55 0.45 -12.82 -4.10
C LEU A 55 -0.18 -12.52 -5.47
N GLU A 56 0.38 -13.01 -6.57
CA GLU A 56 -0.26 -12.89 -7.89
C GLU A 56 -1.69 -13.45 -7.86
N HIS A 57 -1.87 -14.64 -7.29
CA HIS A 57 -3.20 -15.27 -7.16
C HIS A 57 -4.15 -14.44 -6.29
N VAL A 58 -3.64 -13.81 -5.21
CA VAL A 58 -4.42 -12.89 -4.38
C VAL A 58 -4.97 -11.73 -5.23
N TRP A 59 -4.14 -11.12 -6.07
CA TRP A 59 -4.59 -9.99 -6.90
C TRP A 59 -5.53 -10.41 -8.03
N LEU A 60 -5.37 -11.61 -8.58
CA LEU A 60 -6.31 -12.17 -9.55
C LEU A 60 -7.68 -12.44 -8.90
N ASP A 61 -7.69 -12.94 -7.67
CA ASP A 61 -8.92 -13.13 -6.88
C ASP A 61 -9.58 -11.77 -6.54
N ALA A 62 -8.78 -10.72 -6.29
CA ALA A 62 -9.29 -9.39 -5.97
C ALA A 62 -10.13 -8.77 -7.09
N GLN A 63 -9.91 -9.16 -8.35
CA GLN A 63 -10.71 -8.69 -9.51
C GLN A 63 -12.22 -8.99 -9.32
N GLY A 64 -12.55 -10.14 -8.73
CA GLY A 64 -13.92 -10.57 -8.47
C GLY A 64 -14.48 -10.16 -7.09
N ALA A 65 -13.64 -9.66 -6.19
CA ALA A 65 -13.99 -9.44 -4.79
C ALA A 65 -14.76 -8.13 -4.52
N ASN A 66 -14.80 -7.21 -5.49
CA ASN A 66 -15.47 -5.90 -5.40
C ASN A 66 -15.11 -5.17 -4.08
N LEU A 67 -13.79 -5.03 -3.87
CA LEU A 67 -13.19 -4.43 -2.67
C LEU A 67 -13.41 -2.90 -2.64
N LEU A 68 -13.24 -2.24 -3.79
CA LEU A 68 -13.49 -0.81 -3.97
C LEU A 68 -14.45 -0.62 -5.15
N PRO A 69 -15.76 -0.37 -4.94
CA PRO A 69 -16.66 -0.08 -6.04
C PRO A 69 -16.33 1.27 -6.71
N PRO A 70 -16.74 1.52 -7.96
CA PRO A 70 -16.56 2.84 -8.58
C PRO A 70 -17.19 3.98 -7.75
N PRO A 71 -16.61 5.20 -7.78
CA PRO A 71 -17.15 6.34 -7.06
C PRO A 71 -18.60 6.63 -7.47
N SER A 72 -19.45 6.96 -6.50
CA SER A 72 -20.84 7.34 -6.76
C SER A 72 -21.30 8.48 -5.85
N TRP A 73 -22.37 9.19 -6.23
CA TRP A 73 -22.94 10.29 -5.43
C TRP A 73 -23.31 9.86 -4.00
N ARG A 74 -23.60 8.58 -3.78
CA ARG A 74 -23.88 8.03 -2.46
C ARG A 74 -22.67 8.08 -1.53
N MET A 75 -21.45 7.92 -2.05
CA MET A 75 -20.23 8.07 -1.25
C MET A 75 -20.02 9.50 -0.73
N LEU A 76 -20.49 10.51 -1.45
CA LEU A 76 -20.46 11.89 -0.94
C LEU A 76 -21.41 12.06 0.25
N ILE A 77 -22.57 11.40 0.21
CA ILE A 77 -23.51 11.36 1.33
C ILE A 77 -22.90 10.59 2.51
N ASP A 78 -22.31 9.42 2.24
CA ASP A 78 -21.65 8.61 3.26
C ASP A 78 -20.49 9.38 3.93
N LEU A 79 -19.73 10.18 3.15
CA LEU A 79 -18.72 11.10 3.66
C LEU A 79 -19.32 12.21 4.55
N LEU A 80 -20.40 12.86 4.11
CA LEU A 80 -21.02 13.98 4.82
C LEU A 80 -21.68 13.57 6.13
N PHE A 81 -22.26 12.37 6.18
CA PHE A 81 -23.00 11.88 7.34
C PHE A 81 -22.25 10.80 8.13
N PHE A 82 -21.02 10.46 7.74
CA PHE A 82 -20.23 9.38 8.32
C PHE A 82 -21.00 8.05 8.42
N HIS A 83 -21.96 7.79 7.50
CA HIS A 83 -22.66 6.51 7.42
C HIS A 83 -21.70 5.49 6.81
N GLY A 84 -21.34 4.47 7.59
CA GLY A 84 -20.20 3.63 7.30
C GLY A 84 -20.40 2.72 6.09
N ALA A 85 -19.39 2.72 5.19
CA ALA A 85 -19.14 1.68 4.21
C ALA A 85 -18.72 0.33 4.86
N GLU A 86 -19.35 -0.07 5.99
CA GLU A 86 -19.00 -1.24 6.81
C GLU A 86 -19.01 -2.54 6.01
N LYS A 87 -19.88 -2.61 4.98
CA LYS A 87 -19.93 -3.73 4.05
C LYS A 87 -18.61 -3.93 3.29
N HIS A 88 -17.92 -2.87 2.89
CA HIS A 88 -16.66 -2.96 2.14
C HIS A 88 -15.51 -3.39 3.03
N GLN A 89 -15.43 -2.87 4.25
CA GLN A 89 -14.47 -3.34 5.25
C GLN A 89 -14.71 -4.82 5.61
N SER A 90 -15.97 -5.24 5.74
CA SER A 90 -16.31 -6.65 6.00
C SER A 90 -15.90 -7.58 4.85
N ARG A 91 -16.06 -7.14 3.60
CA ARG A 91 -15.56 -7.86 2.42
C ARG A 91 -14.04 -7.98 2.43
N LEU A 92 -13.34 -6.90 2.74
CA LEU A 92 -11.88 -6.93 2.86
C LEU A 92 -11.45 -7.89 3.97
N ARG A 93 -12.09 -7.85 5.15
CA ARG A 93 -11.81 -8.81 6.23
C ARG A 93 -11.96 -10.25 5.77
N HIS A 94 -13.09 -10.60 5.15
CA HIS A 94 -13.32 -11.95 4.63
C HIS A 94 -12.32 -12.34 3.54
N PHE A 95 -11.93 -11.39 2.68
CA PHE A 95 -10.90 -11.59 1.68
C PHE A 95 -9.54 -11.90 2.32
N LEU A 96 -9.13 -11.15 3.35
CA LEU A 96 -7.90 -11.41 4.10
C LEU A 96 -7.92 -12.79 4.76
N GLU A 97 -9.04 -13.17 5.38
CA GLU A 97 -9.21 -14.50 6.00
C GLU A 97 -9.12 -15.63 4.98
N LYS A 98 -9.76 -15.49 3.81
CA LYS A 98 -9.67 -16.45 2.70
C LYS A 98 -8.21 -16.70 2.28
N HIS A 99 -7.38 -15.66 2.36
CA HIS A 99 -5.97 -15.71 1.99
C HIS A 99 -5.03 -16.02 3.17
N GLY A 100 -5.58 -16.48 4.30
CA GLY A 100 -4.81 -16.99 5.44
C GLY A 100 -4.49 -15.95 6.53
N LEU A 101 -4.90 -14.69 6.35
CA LEU A 101 -4.67 -13.63 7.32
C LEU A 101 -5.88 -13.48 8.25
N SER A 102 -5.98 -14.39 9.23
CA SER A 102 -7.03 -14.37 10.25
C SER A 102 -6.77 -13.29 11.32
N PRO A 103 -7.78 -12.90 12.12
CA PRO A 103 -7.60 -11.95 13.22
C PRO A 103 -6.56 -12.40 14.27
N ASP A 104 -6.31 -13.70 14.36
CA ASP A 104 -5.41 -14.30 15.36
C ASP A 104 -3.93 -14.25 14.95
N VAL A 105 -3.63 -14.04 13.67
CA VAL A 105 -2.25 -13.90 13.19
C VAL A 105 -1.62 -12.64 13.77
N ARG A 106 -0.50 -12.81 14.49
CA ARG A 106 0.30 -11.72 15.06
C ARG A 106 1.54 -11.43 14.24
N PHE A 107 2.11 -10.24 14.42
CA PHE A 107 3.34 -9.86 13.71
C PHE A 107 4.51 -10.81 14.01
N ARG A 108 4.60 -11.35 15.23
CA ARG A 108 5.59 -12.37 15.58
C ARG A 108 5.45 -13.70 14.85
N ASP A 109 4.26 -13.99 14.31
CA ASP A 109 3.95 -15.28 13.68
C ASP A 109 4.33 -15.29 12.18
N LEU A 110 4.72 -14.12 11.63
CA LEU A 110 5.06 -13.99 10.21
C LEU A 110 6.41 -14.67 9.91
N PRO A 111 6.46 -15.63 8.97
CA PRO A 111 7.68 -16.40 8.68
C PRO A 111 8.66 -15.66 7.75
N GLY A 112 8.22 -14.62 7.05
CA GLY A 112 9.03 -13.84 6.13
C GLY A 112 9.71 -12.61 6.75
N PRO A 113 10.08 -11.61 5.93
CA PRO A 113 10.66 -10.34 6.39
C PRO A 113 9.79 -9.65 7.43
N GLU A 114 10.39 -8.94 8.39
CA GLU A 114 9.57 -8.22 9.39
C GLU A 114 8.73 -7.15 8.72
N VAL A 115 7.46 -7.10 9.12
CA VAL A 115 6.48 -6.20 8.52
C VAL A 115 6.24 -5.00 9.42
N ARG A 116 6.14 -3.82 8.82
CA ARG A 116 5.54 -2.63 9.46
C ARG A 116 4.46 -2.06 8.57
N LEU A 117 3.29 -1.76 9.14
CA LEU A 117 2.14 -1.24 8.41
C LEU A 117 1.83 0.16 8.88
N VAL A 118 1.72 1.11 7.96
CA VAL A 118 1.51 2.53 8.28
C VAL A 118 0.03 2.89 8.17
N THR A 119 -0.50 3.55 9.19
CA THR A 119 -1.87 4.07 9.25
C THR A 119 -1.86 5.47 9.87
N ALA A 120 -2.94 6.22 9.70
CA ALA A 120 -3.13 7.54 10.29
C ALA A 120 -4.19 7.50 11.39
N ASP A 121 -3.85 7.98 12.59
CA ASP A 121 -4.84 8.24 13.63
C ASP A 121 -5.37 9.67 13.49
N ILE A 122 -6.59 9.80 12.99
CA ILE A 122 -7.21 11.12 12.78
C ILE A 122 -7.75 11.75 14.06
N TYR A 123 -7.91 10.97 15.14
CA TYR A 123 -8.30 11.53 16.44
C TYR A 123 -7.07 12.10 17.14
N GLY A 124 -5.92 11.42 17.02
CA GLY A 124 -4.64 11.86 17.55
C GLY A 124 -3.80 12.75 16.61
N LEU A 125 -4.20 12.92 15.35
CA LEU A 125 -3.49 13.69 14.31
C LEU A 125 -2.04 13.25 14.08
N GLN A 126 -1.80 11.93 14.08
CA GLN A 126 -0.45 11.37 14.02
C GLN A 126 -0.38 10.10 13.17
N MET A 127 0.84 9.78 12.71
CA MET A 127 1.13 8.49 12.12
C MET A 127 1.16 7.40 13.22
N VAL A 128 0.62 6.23 12.90
CA VAL A 128 0.70 5.02 13.72
C VAL A 128 1.34 3.92 12.88
N VAL A 129 2.24 3.16 13.49
CA VAL A 129 2.93 2.04 12.84
C VAL A 129 2.55 0.75 13.59
N TYR A 130 1.90 -0.16 12.87
CA TYR A 130 1.61 -1.51 13.36
C TYR A 130 2.83 -2.42 13.16
N GLY A 131 3.00 -3.35 14.10
CA GLY A 131 4.09 -4.34 14.10
C GLY A 131 5.31 -3.91 14.92
N ASP A 132 5.24 -2.76 15.59
CA ASP A 132 6.20 -2.42 16.65
C ASP A 132 5.96 -3.20 17.93
N ASP A 133 4.70 -3.54 18.20
CA ASP A 133 4.37 -4.56 19.18
C ASP A 133 4.14 -5.91 18.44
N PRO A 134 4.97 -6.93 18.70
CA PRO A 134 4.85 -8.25 18.07
C PRO A 134 3.50 -8.95 18.34
N GLU A 135 2.78 -8.54 19.39
CA GLU A 135 1.47 -9.09 19.78
C GLU A 135 0.29 -8.41 19.08
N GLU A 136 0.54 -7.44 18.19
CA GLU A 136 -0.52 -6.81 17.40
C GLU A 136 -1.07 -7.75 16.32
N SER A 137 -2.37 -7.63 16.05
CA SER A 137 -3.01 -8.36 14.95
C SER A 137 -2.57 -7.77 13.61
N VAL A 138 -2.04 -8.62 12.72
CA VAL A 138 -1.63 -8.20 11.38
C VAL A 138 -2.86 -7.80 10.56
N GLN A 139 -3.97 -8.54 10.68
CA GLN A 139 -5.22 -8.23 9.99
C GLN A 139 -5.76 -6.86 10.40
N GLU A 140 -5.74 -6.53 11.69
CA GLU A 140 -6.14 -5.20 12.17
C GLU A 140 -5.28 -4.09 11.55
N GLY A 141 -3.96 -4.27 11.53
CA GLY A 141 -3.04 -3.32 10.90
C GLY A 141 -3.31 -3.13 9.40
N VAL A 142 -3.58 -4.21 8.66
CA VAL A 142 -3.95 -4.12 7.23
C VAL A 142 -5.27 -3.39 7.06
N LEU A 143 -6.30 -3.72 7.85
CA LEU A 143 -7.61 -3.05 7.79
C LEU A 143 -7.50 -1.55 8.13
N ALA A 144 -6.69 -1.18 9.13
CA ALA A 144 -6.43 0.21 9.48
C ALA A 144 -5.68 0.95 8.35
N SER A 145 -4.63 0.34 7.80
CA SER A 145 -3.81 0.91 6.74
C SER A 145 -4.55 1.06 5.41
N THR A 146 -5.64 0.31 5.19
CA THR A 146 -6.47 0.31 3.96
C THR A 146 -7.83 1.01 4.14
N ALA A 147 -8.08 1.62 5.29
CA ALA A 147 -9.32 2.33 5.59
C ALA A 147 -9.42 3.67 4.83
N LEU A 148 -9.61 3.57 3.52
CA LEU A 148 -9.67 4.69 2.57
C LEU A 148 -11.08 5.31 2.57
N VAL A 149 -11.27 6.41 3.27
CA VAL A 149 -12.55 7.14 3.27
C VAL A 149 -12.77 7.83 1.91
N PRO A 150 -13.97 7.76 1.30
CA PRO A 150 -15.23 7.18 1.79
C PRO A 150 -15.48 5.70 1.47
N TRP A 151 -14.57 5.02 0.76
CA TRP A 151 -14.73 3.62 0.39
C TRP A 151 -14.81 2.66 1.57
N MET A 152 -14.02 2.92 2.60
CA MET A 152 -13.96 2.14 3.82
C MET A 152 -14.07 3.09 5.02
N PRO A 153 -14.86 2.74 6.04
CA PRO A 153 -14.98 3.55 7.24
C PRO A 153 -13.68 3.49 8.04
N LEU A 154 -13.54 4.45 8.97
CA LEU A 154 -12.46 4.46 9.95
C LEU A 154 -12.45 3.19 10.79
N VAL A 155 -11.27 2.65 11.07
CA VAL A 155 -11.10 1.56 12.03
C VAL A 155 -11.01 2.15 13.42
N LYS A 156 -12.03 1.92 14.24
CA LYS A 156 -12.07 2.37 15.64
C LYS A 156 -11.51 1.30 16.54
N VAL A 157 -10.32 1.52 17.08
CA VAL A 157 -9.65 0.55 17.97
C VAL A 157 -8.87 1.28 19.05
N ARG A 158 -8.96 0.79 20.30
CA ARG A 158 -8.23 1.34 21.47
C ARG A 158 -8.38 2.88 21.60
N GLY A 159 -9.56 3.41 21.30
CA GLY A 159 -9.86 4.85 21.37
C GLY A 159 -9.30 5.70 20.21
N ARG A 160 -8.65 5.08 19.21
CA ARG A 160 -8.14 5.74 18.00
C ARG A 160 -9.15 5.67 16.85
N GLY A 161 -9.07 6.65 15.94
CA GLY A 161 -9.80 6.66 14.68
C GLY A 161 -8.82 6.46 13.55
N LEU A 162 -8.59 5.21 13.13
CA LEU A 162 -7.55 4.90 12.16
C LEU A 162 -8.08 4.95 10.73
N MET A 163 -7.27 5.50 9.83
CA MET A 163 -7.54 5.55 8.39
C MET A 163 -6.30 5.18 7.58
N ASP A 164 -6.50 5.08 6.26
CA ASP A 164 -5.43 4.81 5.30
C ASP A 164 -4.19 5.69 5.55
N GLY A 165 -3.03 5.05 5.69
CA GLY A 165 -1.78 5.73 6.04
C GLY A 165 -1.24 6.65 4.95
N GLY A 166 -1.76 6.57 3.72
CA GLY A 166 -1.32 7.41 2.61
C GLY A 166 -1.44 8.90 2.90
N VAL A 167 -2.37 9.30 3.77
CA VAL A 167 -2.57 10.73 4.14
C VAL A 167 -1.52 11.28 5.11
N VAL A 168 -0.70 10.42 5.73
CA VAL A 168 0.42 10.84 6.60
C VAL A 168 1.78 10.42 6.05
N SER A 169 1.89 9.23 5.45
CA SER A 169 3.08 8.81 4.72
C SER A 169 2.79 7.64 3.78
N ASN A 170 2.79 7.92 2.48
CA ASN A 170 2.58 6.91 1.44
C ASN A 170 3.85 6.09 1.13
N VAL A 171 5.03 6.66 1.36
CA VAL A 171 6.33 5.99 1.23
C VAL A 171 7.10 6.25 2.53
N PRO A 172 6.83 5.46 3.58
CA PRO A 172 7.27 5.77 4.95
C PRO A 172 8.74 5.44 5.21
N VAL A 173 9.65 6.12 4.51
CA VAL A 173 11.11 5.94 4.64
C VAL A 173 11.56 6.12 6.08
N GLU A 174 11.00 7.09 6.81
CA GLU A 174 11.32 7.35 8.21
C GLU A 174 11.17 6.10 9.10
N VAL A 175 10.23 5.22 8.78
CA VAL A 175 9.96 3.99 9.55
C VAL A 175 11.14 3.03 9.40
N ALA A 176 11.70 2.86 8.20
CA ALA A 176 12.87 2.01 8.00
C ALA A 176 14.15 2.64 8.55
N LEU A 177 14.33 3.95 8.38
CA LEU A 177 15.50 4.67 8.89
C LEU A 177 15.64 4.54 10.40
N ARG A 178 14.55 4.75 11.15
CA ARG A 178 14.54 4.61 12.62
C ARG A 178 14.85 3.19 13.09
N ARG A 179 14.71 2.18 12.23
CA ARG A 179 15.06 0.79 12.51
C ARG A 179 16.50 0.44 12.11
N GLY A 180 17.22 1.37 11.48
CA GLY A 180 18.61 1.20 11.09
C GLY A 180 18.79 0.65 9.68
N ALA A 181 17.85 0.94 8.76
CA ALA A 181 17.99 0.52 7.38
C ALA A 181 19.23 1.15 6.75
N THR A 182 20.06 0.31 6.12
CA THR A 182 21.28 0.74 5.43
C THR A 182 21.09 0.87 3.92
N HIS A 183 19.99 0.35 3.39
CA HIS A 183 19.60 0.45 2.00
C HIS A 183 18.08 0.30 1.90
N ILE A 184 17.43 1.09 1.05
CA ILE A 184 15.96 1.10 0.92
C ILE A 184 15.58 0.97 -0.55
N VAL A 185 14.70 0.02 -0.87
CA VAL A 185 14.05 -0.04 -2.18
C VAL A 185 12.60 0.43 -2.04
N VAL A 186 12.15 1.32 -2.91
CA VAL A 186 10.77 1.84 -2.95
C VAL A 186 10.08 1.40 -4.22
N LEU A 187 8.94 0.73 -4.08
CA LEU A 187 7.98 0.48 -5.16
C LEU A 187 6.77 1.42 -4.98
N ASP A 188 6.83 2.58 -5.64
CA ASP A 188 5.76 3.59 -5.59
C ASP A 188 4.81 3.42 -6.77
N VAL A 189 3.51 3.28 -6.50
CA VAL A 189 2.44 3.12 -7.51
C VAL A 189 1.53 4.34 -7.63
N PHE A 190 1.93 5.47 -7.07
CA PHE A 190 1.18 6.71 -7.18
C PHE A 190 1.13 7.22 -8.63
N ASP A 191 -0.04 7.28 -9.25
CA ASP A 191 -0.20 7.85 -10.60
C ASP A 191 -1.05 9.13 -10.57
N PRO A 192 -0.44 10.32 -10.75
CA PRO A 192 -1.15 11.61 -10.73
C PRO A 192 -1.99 11.87 -12.00
N ARG A 193 -1.82 11.05 -13.05
CA ARG A 193 -2.53 11.19 -14.34
C ARG A 193 -3.99 10.74 -14.28
N VAL A 194 -4.35 9.96 -13.25
CA VAL A 194 -5.71 9.41 -13.05
C VAL A 194 -6.74 10.50 -12.85
N THR A 195 -6.44 11.46 -11.99
CA THR A 195 -7.24 12.67 -11.87
C THR A 195 -6.75 13.63 -12.94
N GLN A 196 -7.65 14.21 -13.74
CA GLN A 196 -7.35 15.40 -14.53
C GLN A 196 -7.59 16.66 -13.69
N PRO A 197 -6.94 17.80 -13.98
CA PRO A 197 -7.15 19.03 -13.23
C PRO A 197 -8.51 19.65 -13.56
N ASP A 198 -9.61 18.98 -13.18
CA ASP A 198 -10.94 19.58 -13.18
C ASP A 198 -11.27 20.03 -11.75
N THR A 199 -11.07 21.32 -11.50
CA THR A 199 -11.31 21.94 -10.19
C THR A 199 -12.77 22.32 -9.95
N ARG A 200 -13.69 22.04 -10.90
CA ARG A 200 -15.11 22.37 -10.76
C ARG A 200 -15.89 21.33 -9.97
N ASN A 201 -15.40 20.09 -9.90
CA ASN A 201 -15.98 19.02 -9.09
C ASN A 201 -15.34 19.00 -7.69
N PRO A 202 -16.09 19.23 -6.60
CA PRO A 202 -15.54 19.26 -5.24
C PRO A 202 -14.82 17.98 -4.81
N PHE A 203 -15.28 16.81 -5.27
CA PHE A 203 -14.63 15.53 -4.99
C PHE A 203 -13.29 15.43 -5.72
N THR A 204 -13.24 15.74 -7.02
CA THR A 204 -11.99 15.77 -7.79
C THR A 204 -11.00 16.80 -7.25
N PHE A 205 -11.50 17.97 -6.81
CA PHE A 205 -10.69 19.00 -6.18
C PHE A 205 -10.08 18.51 -4.85
N LEU A 206 -10.89 17.96 -3.94
CA LEU A 206 -10.40 17.43 -2.66
C LEU A 206 -9.39 16.29 -2.89
N TRP A 207 -9.68 15.39 -3.83
CA TRP A 207 -8.75 14.32 -4.20
C TRP A 207 -7.43 14.89 -4.72
N ARG A 208 -7.46 15.93 -5.56
CA ARG A 208 -6.26 16.60 -6.06
C ARG A 208 -5.45 17.25 -4.94
N VAL A 209 -6.10 17.85 -3.95
CA VAL A 209 -5.43 18.42 -2.77
C VAL A 209 -4.71 17.31 -2.00
N THR A 210 -5.38 16.18 -1.76
CA THR A 210 -4.78 15.00 -1.13
C THR A 210 -3.58 14.49 -1.94
N ASP A 211 -3.72 14.29 -3.25
CA ASP A 211 -2.64 13.86 -4.14
C ASP A 211 -1.42 14.80 -4.05
N THR A 212 -1.66 16.11 -3.95
CA THR A 212 -0.61 17.14 -3.81
C THR A 212 0.13 16.99 -2.49
N MET A 213 -0.59 16.78 -1.39
CA MET A 213 -0.01 16.54 -0.07
C MET A 213 0.80 15.23 -0.06
N VAL A 214 0.23 14.15 -0.61
CA VAL A 214 0.90 12.84 -0.74
C VAL A 214 2.22 12.99 -1.49
N ARG A 215 2.21 13.67 -2.64
CA ARG A 215 3.44 13.88 -3.42
C ARG A 215 4.48 14.70 -2.66
N ARG A 216 4.06 15.69 -1.88
CA ARG A 216 4.96 16.46 -1.01
C ARG A 216 5.59 15.58 0.07
N MET A 217 4.79 14.72 0.72
CA MET A 217 5.27 13.82 1.77
C MET A 217 6.30 12.83 1.22
N VAL A 218 6.08 12.23 0.04
CA VAL A 218 7.08 11.37 -0.61
C VAL A 218 8.41 12.09 -0.83
N HIS A 219 8.39 13.35 -1.28
CA HIS A 219 9.61 14.14 -1.45
C HIS A 219 10.36 14.37 -0.13
N LEU A 220 9.63 14.62 0.96
CA LEU A 220 10.22 14.81 2.29
C LEU A 220 10.83 13.51 2.83
N GLU A 221 10.18 12.38 2.60
CA GLU A 221 10.67 11.05 3.00
C GLU A 221 11.97 10.69 2.28
N LEU A 222 12.08 10.98 0.97
CA LEU A 222 13.32 10.79 0.22
C LEU A 222 14.42 11.75 0.69
N SER A 223 14.09 13.02 0.94
CA SER A 223 15.05 14.00 1.48
C SER A 223 15.58 13.58 2.87
N LEU A 224 14.74 12.91 3.67
CA LEU A 224 15.15 12.38 4.97
C LEU A 224 16.18 11.25 4.81
N ALA A 225 16.00 10.35 3.84
CA ALA A 225 16.97 9.30 3.54
C ALA A 225 18.32 9.87 3.08
N GLU A 226 18.29 10.89 2.22
CA GLU A 226 19.48 11.62 1.78
C GLU A 226 20.22 12.24 2.98
N ALA A 227 19.48 12.90 3.89
CA ALA A 227 20.06 13.49 5.11
C ALA A 227 20.69 12.44 6.04
N TRP A 228 20.15 11.22 6.05
CA TRP A 228 20.69 10.09 6.80
C TRP A 228 21.77 9.31 6.05
N HIS A 229 22.11 9.72 4.82
CA HIS A 229 23.07 9.05 3.93
C HIS A 229 22.70 7.58 3.67
N VAL A 230 21.41 7.27 3.63
CA VAL A 230 20.91 5.93 3.31
C VAL A 230 20.50 5.88 1.83
N PRO A 231 21.15 5.04 1.00
CA PRO A 231 20.79 4.91 -0.40
C PRO A 231 19.35 4.43 -0.57
N VAL A 232 18.63 5.07 -1.50
CA VAL A 232 17.26 4.72 -1.86
C VAL A 232 17.18 4.40 -3.35
N GLU A 233 16.82 3.16 -3.69
CA GLU A 233 16.43 2.76 -5.02
C GLU A 233 14.93 3.07 -5.19
N TYR A 234 14.62 4.24 -5.74
CA TYR A 234 13.23 4.67 -5.94
C TYR A 234 12.72 4.26 -7.32
N ILE A 235 11.78 3.32 -7.34
CA ILE A 235 11.18 2.79 -8.57
C ILE A 235 9.72 3.24 -8.62
N HIS A 236 9.43 4.13 -9.57
CA HIS A 236 8.08 4.63 -9.81
C HIS A 236 7.36 3.75 -10.83
N LEU A 237 6.42 2.94 -10.36
CA LEU A 237 5.67 1.97 -11.16
C LEU A 237 4.37 2.57 -11.70
N GLN A 238 4.19 2.51 -13.02
CA GLN A 238 3.00 3.05 -13.70
C GLN A 238 2.58 2.19 -14.89
N SER A 239 1.28 2.04 -15.11
CA SER A 239 0.78 1.48 -16.37
C SER A 239 0.87 2.49 -17.52
N PRO A 240 0.89 2.05 -18.80
CA PRO A 240 0.84 2.95 -19.95
C PRO A 240 -0.38 3.87 -19.94
N THR A 241 -1.54 3.32 -19.57
CA THR A 241 -2.79 4.06 -19.36
C THR A 241 -3.01 4.31 -17.87
N PRO A 242 -3.48 5.49 -17.44
CA PRO A 242 -3.78 5.74 -16.04
C PRO A 242 -4.92 4.85 -15.55
N ILE A 243 -4.66 4.05 -14.51
CA ILE A 243 -5.67 3.15 -13.91
C ILE A 243 -6.16 3.72 -12.58
N PRO A 244 -7.48 3.94 -12.41
CA PRO A 244 -8.04 4.35 -11.14
C PRO A 244 -7.82 3.34 -10.01
N VAL A 245 -7.73 3.83 -8.77
CA VAL A 245 -7.46 2.98 -7.59
C VAL A 245 -8.53 1.93 -7.31
N TRP A 246 -9.73 2.08 -7.86
CA TRP A 246 -10.86 1.15 -7.72
C TRP A 246 -11.00 0.17 -8.89
N ASP A 247 -10.17 0.27 -9.94
CA ASP A 247 -10.31 -0.57 -11.14
C ASP A 247 -9.35 -1.78 -11.12
N PHE A 248 -9.85 -2.90 -10.62
CA PHE A 248 -9.11 -4.15 -10.51
C PHE A 248 -9.09 -4.97 -11.80
N ASN A 249 -9.76 -4.55 -12.89
CA ASN A 249 -9.87 -5.37 -14.10
C ASN A 249 -8.54 -5.52 -14.86
N HIS A 250 -7.55 -4.68 -14.54
CA HIS A 250 -6.25 -4.63 -15.21
C HIS A 250 -5.13 -5.39 -14.49
N THR A 251 -5.44 -6.23 -13.48
CA THR A 251 -4.42 -6.91 -12.65
C THR A 251 -3.32 -7.60 -13.46
N LYS A 252 -3.66 -8.40 -14.47
CA LYS A 252 -2.67 -9.13 -15.29
C LYS A 252 -1.69 -8.20 -15.99
N ASP A 253 -2.21 -7.12 -16.58
CA ASP A 253 -1.39 -6.13 -17.27
C ASP A 253 -0.52 -5.37 -16.28
N LEU A 254 -1.06 -5.01 -15.11
CA LEU A 254 -0.34 -4.32 -14.04
C LEU A 254 0.81 -5.19 -13.50
N LEU A 255 0.60 -6.49 -13.29
CA LEU A 255 1.66 -7.43 -12.90
C LEU A 255 2.80 -7.42 -13.93
N ALA A 256 2.47 -7.62 -15.21
CA ALA A 256 3.47 -7.67 -16.28
C ALA A 256 4.25 -6.35 -16.43
N HIS A 257 3.56 -5.20 -16.34
CA HIS A 257 4.20 -3.89 -16.40
C HIS A 257 5.09 -3.61 -15.19
N GLY A 258 4.65 -4.00 -13.99
CA GLY A 258 5.43 -3.85 -12.76
C GLY A 258 6.76 -4.59 -12.84
N TYR A 259 6.72 -5.84 -13.30
CA TYR A 259 7.91 -6.66 -13.54
C TYR A 259 8.85 -6.00 -14.54
N SER A 260 8.33 -5.64 -15.73
CA SER A 260 9.14 -5.07 -16.81
C SER A 260 9.82 -3.76 -16.41
N GLN A 261 9.16 -2.90 -15.63
CA GLN A 261 9.72 -1.62 -15.21
C GLN A 261 10.85 -1.77 -14.21
N VAL A 262 10.67 -2.60 -13.17
CA VAL A 262 11.75 -2.90 -12.21
C VAL A 262 12.94 -3.50 -12.93
N TYR A 263 12.70 -4.54 -13.74
CA TYR A 263 13.76 -5.26 -14.43
C TYR A 263 14.56 -4.34 -15.36
N THR A 264 13.88 -3.47 -16.12
CA THR A 264 14.52 -2.50 -17.02
C THR A 264 15.31 -1.44 -16.25
N GLN A 265 14.74 -0.89 -15.17
CA GLN A 265 15.41 0.16 -14.38
C GLN A 265 16.69 -0.36 -13.73
N LEU A 266 16.64 -1.56 -13.13
CA LEU A 266 17.77 -2.14 -12.41
C LEU A 266 18.88 -2.66 -13.34
N LEU A 267 18.54 -3.21 -14.51
CA LEU A 267 19.56 -3.57 -15.51
C LEU A 267 20.19 -2.35 -16.18
N ALA A 268 19.47 -1.23 -16.30
CA ALA A 268 20.05 0.01 -16.81
C ALA A 268 21.06 0.66 -15.85
N THR A 269 21.08 0.23 -14.59
CA THR A 269 21.96 0.76 -13.53
C THR A 269 23.18 -0.12 -13.24
N GLU A 270 23.29 -1.32 -13.82
CA GLU A 270 24.54 -2.10 -13.77
C GLU A 270 25.60 -1.47 -14.70
N PRO A 271 26.77 -1.05 -14.18
CA PRO A 271 27.86 -0.60 -15.04
C PRO A 271 28.42 -1.77 -15.85
N GLN A 272 28.51 -1.59 -17.18
CA GLN A 272 29.27 -2.46 -18.08
C GLN A 272 30.76 -2.48 -17.73
#